data_AF-A0A1G6AIM3-F1
#
_entry.id   AF-A0A1G6AIM3-F1
#
_cell.length_a   1.000
_cell.length_b   1.000
_cell.length_c   1.000
_cell.angle_alpha   90.00
_cell.angle_beta   90.00
_cell.angle_gamma   90.00
#
_symmetry.space_group_name_H-M   'P 1'
#
loop_
_entity.id
_entity.type
_entity.pdbx_description
1 polymer ?
#
loop_
_entity_poly.entity_id
_entity_poly.type
_entity_poly.pdbx_seq_one_letter_code
_entity_poly.pdbx_strand_id
1 'polypeptide(L)'
;MKASAFWPLMRFGVKTVLFKKKDPILGTVIVTDKCNLKCKHCSVNNITAVMHPYEQIKGEMKQLFDMGVKILFFCGGETFIWRDGGQSDK
;
A
#
# COMPACT_ATOMS: atom_id res chain seq x y z
N MET A 1 6.72 -2.47 21.63
CA MET A 1 5.98 -1.53 20.76
C MET A 1 5.87 -0.19 21.48
N LYS A 2 6.20 0.95 20.85
CA LYS A 2 6.11 2.27 21.51
C LYS A 2 4.64 2.55 21.90
N ALA A 3 4.40 2.89 23.17
CA ALA A 3 3.05 3.16 23.70
C ALA A 3 2.28 4.24 22.91
N SER A 4 3.01 5.15 22.27
CA SER A 4 2.47 6.21 21.41
C SER A 4 1.72 5.71 20.17
N ALA A 5 2.09 4.55 19.61
CA ALA A 5 1.42 3.96 18.46
C ALA A 5 0.21 3.09 18.86
N PHE A 6 0.20 2.58 20.09
CA PHE A 6 -0.86 1.73 20.61
C PHE A 6 -2.12 2.51 20.97
N TRP A 7 -1.97 3.71 21.52
CA TRP A 7 -3.09 4.54 21.97
C TRP A 7 -4.05 4.97 20.84
N PRO A 8 -3.58 5.44 19.66
CA PRO A 8 -4.46 5.75 18.53
C PRO A 8 -5.21 4.53 18.00
N LEU A 9 -4.55 3.35 17.96
CA LEU A 9 -5.16 2.09 17.52
C LEU A 9 -6.23 1.62 18.49
N MET A 10 -5.98 1.68 19.80
CA MET A 10 -6.96 1.34 20.84
C MET A 10 -8.17 2.26 20.80
N ARG A 11 -7.94 3.58 20.66
CA ARG A 11 -9.03 4.57 20.52
C ARG A 11 -9.88 4.31 19.28
N PHE A 12 -9.25 3.95 18.16
CA PHE A 12 -9.95 3.54 16.95
C PHE A 12 -10.79 2.29 17.20
N GLY A 13 -10.20 1.22 17.78
CA GLY A 13 -10.91 -0.01 18.09
C GLY A 13 -12.12 0.19 19.01
N VAL A 14 -11.96 0.97 20.09
CA VAL A 14 -13.06 1.31 21.01
C VAL A 14 -14.15 2.11 20.30
N LYS A 15 -13.80 3.14 19.51
CA LYS A 15 -14.80 3.91 18.73
C LYS A 15 -15.50 3.04 17.70
N THR A 16 -14.79 2.16 17.01
CA THR A 16 -15.35 1.26 16.00
C THR A 16 -16.35 0.28 16.62
N VAL A 17 -16.04 -0.29 17.79
CA VAL A 17 -16.96 -1.20 18.50
C VAL A 17 -18.16 -0.45 19.07
N LEU A 18 -17.95 0.72 19.68
CA LEU A 18 -19.01 1.48 20.36
C LEU A 18 -19.95 2.19 19.36
N PHE A 19 -19.40 2.76 18.28
CA PHE A 19 -20.15 3.51 17.27
C PHE A 19 -20.41 2.73 15.98
N LYS A 20 -20.01 1.44 15.91
CA LYS A 20 -20.14 0.56 14.73
C LYS A 20 -19.67 1.21 13.42
N LYS A 21 -18.67 2.10 13.49
CA LYS A 21 -18.14 2.80 12.32
C LYS A 21 -17.37 1.84 11.43
N LYS A 22 -17.54 1.96 10.11
CA LYS A 22 -16.82 1.15 9.10
C LYS A 22 -15.68 1.95 8.46
N ASP A 23 -15.01 2.77 9.26
CA ASP A 23 -13.93 3.62 8.77
C ASP A 23 -12.73 2.74 8.35
N PRO A 24 -12.03 3.06 7.25
CA PRO A 24 -10.92 2.26 6.78
C PRO A 24 -9.72 2.42 7.73
N ILE A 25 -9.29 1.32 8.36
CA ILE A 25 -8.07 1.29 9.18
C ILE A 25 -6.82 1.05 8.33
N LEU A 26 -7.01 0.36 7.20
CA LEU A 26 -5.98 -0.10 6.30
C LEU A 26 -6.15 0.53 4.93
N GLY A 27 -5.07 1.06 4.40
CA GLY A 27 -4.99 1.59 3.04
C GLY A 27 -3.81 0.98 2.31
N THR A 28 -3.94 0.86 0.99
CA THR A 28 -2.89 0.35 0.12
C THR A 28 -2.66 1.34 -1.01
N VAL A 29 -1.40 1.67 -1.26
CA VAL A 29 -0.97 2.49 -2.40
C VAL A 29 -0.23 1.61 -3.39
N ILE A 30 -0.69 1.60 -4.64
CA ILE A 30 -0.05 0.85 -5.73
C ILE A 30 0.94 1.78 -6.43
N VAL A 31 2.22 1.49 -6.30
CA VAL A 31 3.29 2.36 -6.82
C VAL A 31 3.63 2.02 -8.28
N THR A 32 3.49 0.75 -8.68
CA THR A 32 3.54 0.31 -10.09
C THR A 32 2.92 -1.07 -10.24
N ASP A 33 2.40 -1.39 -11.41
CA ASP A 33 1.93 -2.72 -11.79
C ASP A 33 2.92 -3.48 -12.69
N LYS A 34 4.11 -2.89 -12.95
CA LYS A 34 5.16 -3.49 -13.78
C LYS A 34 5.77 -4.70 -13.08
N CYS A 35 5.75 -5.85 -13.74
CA CYS A 35 6.24 -7.12 -13.18
C CYS A 35 6.83 -8.03 -14.27
N ASN A 36 7.89 -8.75 -13.96
CA ASN A 36 8.60 -9.66 -14.88
C ASN A 36 8.05 -11.09 -14.85
N LEU A 37 7.24 -11.46 -13.85
CA LEU A 37 6.61 -12.76 -13.75
C LEU A 37 5.30 -12.81 -14.53
N LYS A 38 4.87 -14.02 -14.93
CA LYS A 38 3.57 -14.29 -15.55
C LYS A 38 2.75 -15.23 -14.68
N CYS A 39 2.49 -14.81 -13.45
CA CYS A 39 1.76 -15.62 -12.48
C CYS A 39 0.34 -15.90 -12.97
N LYS A 40 -0.08 -17.18 -13.00
CA LYS A 40 -1.42 -17.59 -13.45
C LYS A 40 -2.56 -16.96 -12.65
N HIS A 41 -2.30 -16.61 -11.39
CA HIS A 41 -3.29 -16.03 -10.48
C HIS A 41 -3.27 -14.49 -10.45
N CYS A 42 -2.31 -13.85 -11.13
CA CYS A 42 -2.20 -12.40 -11.15
C CYS A 42 -3.02 -11.81 -12.30
N SER A 43 -4.08 -11.07 -11.96
CA SER A 43 -4.94 -10.39 -12.94
C SER A 43 -4.44 -8.99 -13.33
N VAL A 44 -3.51 -8.42 -12.57
CA VAL A 44 -3.09 -7.01 -12.69
C VAL A 44 -1.66 -6.84 -13.20
N ASN A 45 -1.09 -7.89 -13.78
CA ASN A 45 0.27 -7.88 -14.26
C ASN A 45 0.41 -7.05 -15.55
N ASN A 46 1.24 -6.00 -15.53
CA ASN A 46 1.59 -5.16 -16.70
C ASN A 46 0.37 -4.62 -17.48
N ILE A 47 -0.70 -4.19 -16.81
CA ILE A 47 -1.87 -3.59 -17.49
C ILE A 47 -1.49 -2.22 -18.06
N THR A 48 -0.95 -1.37 -17.19
CA THR A 48 -0.46 -0.03 -17.51
C THR A 48 1.07 -0.02 -17.59
N ALA A 49 1.74 -0.87 -16.80
CA ALA A 49 3.19 -0.96 -16.66
C ALA A 49 3.87 0.39 -16.32
N VAL A 50 3.17 1.26 -15.57
CA VAL A 50 3.62 2.61 -15.23
C VAL A 50 4.21 2.65 -13.82
N MET A 51 5.28 3.42 -13.64
CA MET A 51 5.76 3.81 -12.32
C MET A 51 5.15 5.15 -11.94
N HIS A 52 4.32 5.17 -10.90
CA HIS A 52 3.63 6.39 -10.47
C HIS A 52 4.63 7.42 -9.91
N PRO A 53 4.53 8.71 -10.30
CA PRO A 53 5.39 9.76 -9.77
C PRO A 53 5.27 9.91 -8.25
N TYR A 54 6.37 10.28 -7.61
CA TYR A 54 6.42 10.46 -6.15
C TYR A 54 5.36 11.43 -5.62
N GLU A 55 5.14 12.56 -6.29
CA GLU A 55 4.15 13.55 -5.85
C GLU A 55 2.71 13.01 -5.92
N GLN A 56 2.41 12.11 -6.86
CA GLN A 56 1.12 11.45 -6.92
C GLN A 56 0.93 10.53 -5.71
N ILE A 57 1.92 9.67 -5.43
CA ILE A 57 1.92 8.74 -4.29
C ILE A 57 1.77 9.52 -2.98
N LYS A 58 2.49 10.63 -2.84
CA LYS A 58 2.40 11.51 -1.66
C LYS A 58 1.01 12.11 -1.49
N GLY A 59 0.35 12.50 -2.59
CA GLY A 59 -1.04 12.94 -2.60
C GLY A 59 -2.00 11.84 -2.10
N GLU A 60 -1.84 10.63 -2.61
CA GLU A 60 -2.63 9.46 -2.20
C GLU A 60 -2.42 9.11 -0.71
N MET A 61 -1.17 9.15 -0.24
CA MET A 61 -0.85 8.97 1.18
C MET A 61 -1.55 9.99 2.07
N LYS A 62 -1.56 11.26 1.66
CA LYS A 62 -2.25 12.32 2.40
C LYS A 62 -3.76 12.07 2.42
N GLN A 63 -4.35 11.71 1.28
CA GLN A 63 -5.78 11.40 1.20
C GLN A 63 -6.15 10.23 2.14
N LEU A 64 -5.39 9.14 2.14
CA LEU A 64 -5.62 8.00 3.03
C LEU A 64 -5.47 8.39 4.51
N PHE A 65 -4.48 9.21 4.83
CA PHE A 65 -4.29 9.72 6.19
C PHE A 65 -5.48 10.57 6.65
N ASP A 66 -5.97 11.47 5.79
CA ASP A 66 -7.13 12.33 6.06
C ASP A 66 -8.43 11.51 6.21
N MET A 67 -8.55 10.37 5.51
CA MET A 67 -9.64 9.40 5.69
C MET A 67 -9.57 8.63 7.02
N GLY A 68 -8.47 8.77 7.77
CA GLY A 68 -8.30 8.14 9.08
C GLY A 68 -7.55 6.81 9.05
N VAL A 69 -7.00 6.39 7.90
CA VAL A 69 -6.15 5.20 7.77
C VAL A 69 -4.96 5.29 8.72
N LYS A 70 -4.64 4.18 9.39
CA LYS A 70 -3.54 4.09 10.37
C LYS A 70 -2.45 3.12 9.96
N ILE A 71 -2.74 2.22 9.04
CA ILE A 71 -1.79 1.23 8.51
C ILE A 71 -1.80 1.39 7.00
N LEU A 72 -0.62 1.65 6.43
CA LEU A 72 -0.43 1.86 5.01
C LEU A 72 0.46 0.76 4.44
N PHE A 73 -0.01 0.06 3.40
CA PHE A 73 0.81 -0.84 2.60
C PHE A 73 1.20 -0.18 1.28
N PHE A 74 2.45 -0.36 0.90
CA PHE A 74 2.88 -0.11 -0.47
C PHE A 74 2.88 -1.44 -1.22
N CYS A 75 2.14 -1.46 -2.33
CA CYS A 75 2.10 -2.59 -3.24
C CYS A 75 2.67 -2.18 -4.59
N GLY A 76 3.25 -3.15 -5.28
CA GLY A 76 3.74 -2.96 -6.64
C GLY A 76 3.60 -4.26 -7.42
N GLY A 77 4.18 -4.31 -8.62
CA GLY A 77 4.44 -5.56 -9.35
C GLY A 77 5.44 -6.46 -8.59
N GLU A 78 6.50 -6.95 -9.22
CA GLU A 78 7.48 -7.76 -8.48
C GLU A 78 8.38 -6.88 -7.59
N THR A 79 7.90 -6.54 -6.39
CA THR A 79 8.54 -5.74 -5.32
C THR A 79 9.43 -4.57 -5.78
N PHE A 80 9.06 -3.95 -6.90
CA PHE A 80 9.80 -2.89 -7.61
C PHE A 80 11.09 -3.36 -8.33
N ILE A 81 10.96 -4.48 -9.07
CA ILE A 81 11.82 -5.06 -10.12
C ILE A 81 13.08 -5.86 -9.67
N TRP A 82 12.95 -6.73 -8.67
CA TRP A 82 14.04 -7.56 -8.11
C TRP A 82 14.75 -8.50 -9.14
N ARG A 83 16.06 -8.75 -8.96
CA ARG A 83 16.93 -9.61 -9.80
C ARG A 83 17.94 -10.42 -8.97
N ASP A 84 18.05 -11.72 -9.23
CA ASP A 84 19.06 -12.64 -8.65
C ASP A 84 19.86 -13.35 -9.77
N GLY A 85 21.19 -13.43 -9.64
CA GLY A 85 22.07 -14.14 -10.57
C GLY A 85 22.68 -13.36 -11.76
N GLY A 86 22.75 -12.02 -11.73
CA GLY A 86 23.61 -11.25 -12.66
C GLY A 86 23.01 -10.82 -14.01
N GLN A 87 21.70 -10.92 -14.21
CA GLN A 87 21.06 -10.30 -15.38
C GLN A 87 20.50 -8.92 -15.01
N SER A 88 21.39 -7.93 -14.94
CA SER A 88 21.01 -6.52 -14.97
C SER A 88 21.41 -5.86 -16.29
N ASP A 89 20.40 -5.31 -16.96
CA ASP A 89 20.47 -4.26 -17.98
C ASP A 89 21.12 -4.61 -19.32
N LYS A 90 20.22 -4.87 -20.29
CA LYS A 90 20.31 -4.22 -21.60
C LYS A 90 18.97 -3.55 -21.88
#